data_AF-A0A925X0M1-F1
#
_entry.id   AF-A0A925X0M1-F1
#
_cell.length_a   1.000
_cell.length_b   1.000
_cell.length_c   1.000
_cell.angle_alpha   90.00
_cell.angle_beta   90.00
_cell.angle_gamma   90.00
#
_symmetry.space_group_name_H-M   'P 1'
#
loop_
_entity.id
_entity.type
_entity.pdbx_description
1 polymer ?
#
loop_
_entity_poly.entity_id
_entity_poly.type
_entity_poly.pdbx_seq_one_letter_code
_entity_poly.pdbx_strand_id
1 'polypeptide(L)'
;MAGFEKRVIFARRRKAVLAAVSAVLSFSGMVAEAATWTWLGPSPGTQTNPNTGNWNLGTNWGPSGLPTSVAATELWFGGSGANSYTSTNDRTSVSFGVISLNSTSTLQNTIAGNEPFRDADISIVQNGSGAFLLSTNFIFMDQVFTLGGNGGGVVTINSTIAGESNGQSLNNLIKNGLSTYRLTGSSSADVDVTTLNAGLVIADFTNNTNAKMAGGNLTLAGGNLSLVANTSANATESFDATALNAGASTLTVNGAASRTTTLNLNQVTRAVGGTMNVVYGATGTNRVLTDTDNGTGNILGGWATFNGTDWAVSAASASDTVISALGSYTNDTWSAGTNTTVTAAGANPPSGSTTNTLRFNATAAKALTLAGTNTVNSGGILITPGVGNNAITITGGNL
;
A
#
# COMPACT_ATOMS: atom_id res chain seq x y z
N MET A 1 -31.24 -6.00 68.06
CA MET A 1 -31.27 -6.98 66.95
C MET A 1 -31.06 -6.22 65.64
N ALA A 2 -29.99 -6.58 64.93
CA ALA A 2 -29.64 -6.32 63.52
C ALA A 2 -29.66 -4.86 62.99
N GLY A 3 -28.51 -4.19 63.11
CA GLY A 3 -28.13 -3.08 62.23
C GLY A 3 -27.43 -3.61 60.97
N PHE A 4 -27.85 -3.11 59.80
CA PHE A 4 -27.24 -3.44 58.50
C PHE A 4 -26.53 -2.19 57.95
N GLU A 5 -25.25 -2.03 58.28
CA GLU A 5 -24.36 -1.06 57.63
C GLU A 5 -24.01 -1.56 56.21
N LYS A 6 -24.47 -0.85 55.18
CA LYS A 6 -23.98 -1.02 53.80
C LYS A 6 -22.60 -0.36 53.67
N ARG A 7 -21.53 -1.13 53.85
CA ARG A 7 -20.17 -0.74 53.43
C ARG A 7 -20.04 -0.83 51.91
N VAL A 8 -19.95 0.31 51.24
CA VAL A 8 -19.60 0.41 49.81
C VAL A 8 -18.08 0.30 49.69
N ILE A 9 -17.60 -0.86 49.22
CA ILE A 9 -16.19 -1.10 48.91
C ILE A 9 -15.91 -0.55 47.52
N PHE A 10 -15.14 0.54 47.43
CA PHE A 10 -14.56 1.03 46.19
C PHE A 10 -13.43 0.08 45.73
N ALA A 11 -13.74 -0.84 44.81
CA ALA A 11 -12.75 -1.65 44.13
C ALA A 11 -11.99 -0.79 43.09
N ARG A 12 -10.77 -0.38 43.45
CA ARG A 12 -9.76 0.17 42.51
C ARG A 12 -9.46 -0.87 41.42
N ARG A 13 -10.02 -0.72 40.22
CA ARG A 13 -9.56 -1.43 39.02
C ARG A 13 -8.21 -0.86 38.60
N ARG A 14 -7.12 -1.48 39.07
CA ARG A 14 -5.77 -1.24 38.55
C ARG A 14 -5.64 -1.90 37.17
N LYS A 15 -5.15 -1.11 36.23
CA LYS A 15 -4.76 -1.49 34.88
C LYS A 15 -3.73 -2.63 34.94
N ALA A 16 -4.03 -3.74 34.28
CA ALA A 16 -3.01 -4.66 33.79
C ALA A 16 -3.07 -4.58 32.26
N VAL A 17 -2.26 -3.70 31.70
CA VAL A 17 -1.90 -3.75 30.28
C VAL A 17 -1.05 -5.00 30.15
N LEU A 18 -1.62 -6.04 29.56
CA LEU A 18 -0.91 -7.26 29.21
C LEU A 18 0.03 -6.91 28.05
N ALA A 19 1.26 -6.53 28.37
CA ALA A 19 2.34 -6.51 27.40
C ALA A 19 2.62 -7.97 27.03
N ALA A 20 2.11 -8.41 25.89
CA ALA A 20 2.57 -9.63 25.25
C ALA A 20 4.01 -9.39 24.78
N VAL A 21 4.97 -9.56 25.69
CA VAL A 21 6.36 -9.78 25.34
C VAL A 21 6.41 -11.19 24.75
N SER A 22 6.38 -11.28 23.43
CA SER A 22 6.72 -12.51 22.71
C SER A 22 8.14 -12.90 23.10
N ALA A 23 8.26 -13.83 24.04
CA ALA A 23 9.47 -14.61 24.19
C ALA A 23 9.61 -15.44 22.91
N VAL A 24 10.40 -14.96 21.96
CA VAL A 24 10.92 -15.77 20.86
C VAL A 24 11.85 -16.79 21.53
N LEU A 25 11.30 -17.95 21.87
CA LEU A 25 12.09 -19.16 22.08
C LEU A 25 12.83 -19.41 20.77
N SER A 26 14.09 -19.02 20.71
CA SER A 26 15.00 -19.37 19.63
C SER A 26 15.24 -20.88 19.69
N PHE A 27 14.32 -21.65 19.12
CA PHE A 27 14.67 -22.96 18.60
C PHE A 27 15.69 -22.71 17.50
N SER A 28 16.97 -22.81 17.84
CA SER A 28 18.08 -22.94 16.90
C SER A 28 18.04 -24.33 16.26
N GLY A 29 16.87 -24.73 15.75
CA GLY A 29 16.85 -25.71 14.67
C GLY A 29 17.66 -25.08 13.56
N MET A 30 18.72 -25.75 13.11
CA MET A 30 19.46 -25.33 11.93
C MET A 30 18.47 -25.24 10.77
N VAL A 31 17.96 -24.03 10.51
CA VAL A 31 17.18 -23.79 9.31
C VAL A 31 18.20 -23.95 8.19
N ALA A 32 18.02 -24.98 7.36
CA ALA A 32 18.91 -25.20 6.23
C ALA A 32 18.97 -23.90 5.42
N GLU A 33 20.18 -23.38 5.21
CA GLU A 33 20.37 -22.15 4.44
C GLU A 33 19.81 -22.38 3.03
N ALA A 34 19.00 -21.44 2.58
CA ALA A 34 18.43 -21.44 1.24
C ALA A 34 19.56 -21.55 0.19
N ALA A 35 19.51 -22.54 -0.69
CA ALA A 35 20.48 -22.63 -1.77
C ALA A 35 20.26 -21.48 -2.77
N THR A 36 21.22 -20.57 -2.90
CA THR A 36 21.16 -19.44 -3.84
C THR A 36 21.79 -19.81 -5.19
N TRP A 37 21.08 -19.52 -6.28
CA TRP A 37 21.54 -19.73 -7.66
C TRP A 37 21.53 -18.41 -8.44
N THR A 38 22.68 -18.01 -8.94
CA THR A 38 22.92 -16.75 -9.66
C THR A 38 22.77 -16.97 -11.15
N TRP A 39 21.91 -16.18 -11.81
CA TRP A 39 21.84 -16.16 -13.26
C TRP A 39 23.08 -15.50 -13.88
N LEU A 40 23.75 -16.23 -14.76
CA LEU A 40 24.90 -15.77 -15.56
C LEU A 40 24.52 -15.67 -17.05
N GLY A 41 23.67 -16.57 -17.52
CA GLY A 41 23.40 -16.77 -18.95
C GLY A 41 24.55 -17.48 -19.69
N PRO A 42 24.42 -17.71 -21.01
CA PRO A 42 25.43 -18.40 -21.81
C PRO A 42 26.79 -17.70 -21.78
N SER A 43 27.86 -18.49 -21.80
CA SER A 43 29.24 -17.98 -21.86
C SER A 43 29.42 -16.97 -23.00
N PRO A 44 30.06 -15.82 -22.76
CA PRO A 44 30.86 -15.46 -21.58
C PRO A 44 30.08 -14.70 -20.48
N GLY A 45 28.79 -14.98 -20.30
CA GLY A 45 27.94 -14.31 -19.31
C GLY A 45 28.49 -14.39 -17.88
N THR A 46 28.38 -13.29 -17.14
CA THR A 46 28.87 -13.18 -15.76
C THR A 46 27.78 -12.59 -14.85
N GLN A 47 28.02 -12.59 -13.54
CA GLN A 47 27.10 -11.96 -12.58
C GLN A 47 26.87 -10.47 -12.84
N THR A 48 27.90 -9.75 -13.30
CA THR A 48 27.85 -8.30 -13.54
C THR A 48 27.45 -7.94 -14.98
N ASN A 49 27.59 -8.87 -15.92
CA ASN A 49 27.15 -8.73 -17.31
C ASN A 49 26.54 -10.04 -17.80
N PRO A 50 25.34 -10.40 -17.30
CA PRO A 50 24.67 -11.63 -17.68
C PRO A 50 24.16 -11.56 -19.12
N ASN A 51 24.08 -12.73 -19.76
CA ASN A 51 23.59 -12.86 -21.14
C ASN A 51 22.18 -13.45 -21.20
N THR A 52 21.52 -13.25 -22.35
CA THR A 52 20.23 -13.88 -22.67
C THR A 52 20.38 -15.38 -22.86
N GLY A 53 19.48 -16.19 -22.28
CA GLY A 53 19.49 -17.64 -22.48
C GLY A 53 18.46 -18.40 -21.64
N ASN A 54 18.61 -19.73 -21.63
CA ASN A 54 17.64 -20.67 -21.06
C ASN A 54 18.07 -21.25 -19.70
N TRP A 55 17.09 -21.66 -18.88
CA TRP A 55 17.32 -22.16 -17.52
C TRP A 55 17.78 -23.62 -17.48
N ASN A 56 17.50 -24.42 -18.51
CA ASN A 56 17.84 -25.84 -18.58
C ASN A 56 19.34 -26.15 -18.82
N LEU A 57 20.19 -25.13 -18.98
CA LEU A 57 21.64 -25.29 -19.09
C LEU A 57 22.33 -24.94 -17.77
N GLY A 58 22.92 -25.93 -17.10
CA GLY A 58 23.58 -25.73 -15.80
C GLY A 58 24.78 -24.78 -15.84
N THR A 59 25.37 -24.53 -17.02
CA THR A 59 26.43 -23.54 -17.20
C THR A 59 25.95 -22.10 -17.16
N ASN A 60 24.64 -21.86 -17.27
CA ASN A 60 24.05 -20.51 -17.21
C ASN A 60 23.80 -20.04 -15.76
N TRP A 61 24.09 -20.89 -14.78
CA TRP A 61 23.88 -20.63 -13.36
C TRP A 61 25.19 -20.72 -12.58
N GLY A 62 25.29 -19.91 -11.52
CA GLY A 62 26.36 -19.96 -10.53
C GLY A 62 25.81 -20.34 -9.14
N PRO A 63 26.38 -21.33 -8.43
CA PRO A 63 27.44 -22.24 -8.86
C PRO A 63 27.02 -23.12 -10.06
N SER A 64 27.97 -23.72 -10.78
CA SER A 64 27.63 -24.50 -11.99
C SER A 64 26.72 -25.68 -11.64
N GLY A 65 25.59 -25.79 -12.35
CA GLY A 65 24.56 -26.78 -12.10
C GLY A 65 23.16 -26.22 -12.36
N LEU A 66 22.13 -27.04 -12.24
CA LEU A 66 20.75 -26.57 -12.34
C LEU A 66 20.25 -26.16 -10.96
N PRO A 67 19.47 -25.06 -10.84
CA PRO A 67 18.78 -24.72 -9.62
C PRO A 67 17.99 -25.91 -9.08
N THR A 68 18.16 -26.15 -7.78
CA THR A 68 17.43 -27.20 -7.06
C THR A 68 15.94 -26.81 -7.03
N SER A 69 15.05 -27.77 -7.27
CA SER A 69 13.61 -27.51 -7.30
C SER A 69 13.00 -27.76 -5.91
N VAL A 70 13.10 -26.78 -5.02
CA VAL A 70 12.55 -26.82 -3.66
C VAL A 70 12.17 -25.40 -3.20
N ALA A 71 11.16 -25.29 -2.34
CA ALA A 71 10.67 -24.02 -1.78
C ALA A 71 11.74 -23.15 -1.12
N ALA A 72 12.80 -23.75 -0.56
CA ALA A 72 13.90 -23.01 0.05
C ALA A 72 14.89 -22.42 -0.96
N THR A 73 14.75 -22.67 -2.26
CA THR A 73 15.69 -22.17 -3.27
C THR A 73 15.51 -20.68 -3.51
N GLU A 74 16.63 -19.96 -3.63
CA GLU A 74 16.67 -18.57 -4.08
C GLU A 74 17.28 -18.49 -5.47
N LEU A 75 16.62 -17.75 -6.37
CA LEU A 75 17.17 -17.37 -7.67
C LEU A 75 17.58 -15.91 -7.65
N TRP A 76 18.83 -15.64 -7.97
CA TRP A 76 19.42 -14.31 -7.96
C TRP A 76 19.65 -13.83 -9.39
N PHE A 77 19.08 -12.66 -9.73
CA PHE A 77 19.19 -12.03 -11.04
C PHE A 77 19.82 -10.65 -10.88
N GLY A 78 21.02 -10.47 -11.42
CA GLY A 78 21.77 -9.22 -11.33
C GLY A 78 22.03 -8.58 -12.68
N GLY A 79 23.26 -8.10 -12.86
CA GLY A 79 23.72 -7.37 -14.02
C GLY A 79 23.85 -5.87 -13.76
N SER A 80 24.83 -5.25 -14.42
CA SER A 80 25.16 -3.84 -14.31
C SER A 80 25.38 -3.24 -15.71
N GLY A 81 25.30 -1.91 -15.82
CA GLY A 81 25.66 -1.21 -17.06
C GLY A 81 24.51 -1.00 -18.03
N ALA A 82 24.81 -1.00 -19.34
CA ALA A 82 23.91 -0.55 -20.40
C ALA A 82 23.22 -1.69 -21.17
N ASN A 83 23.43 -2.95 -20.79
CA ASN A 83 22.86 -4.10 -21.48
C ASN A 83 21.63 -4.63 -20.75
N SER A 84 20.65 -5.10 -21.51
CA SER A 84 19.54 -5.92 -21.01
C SER A 84 19.79 -7.38 -21.34
N TYR A 85 19.15 -8.28 -20.61
CA TYR A 85 19.10 -9.70 -20.94
C TYR A 85 17.70 -10.28 -20.73
N THR A 86 17.44 -11.41 -21.37
CA THR A 86 16.26 -12.24 -21.12
C THR A 86 16.68 -13.59 -20.57
N SER A 87 16.20 -13.92 -19.38
CA SER A 87 16.36 -15.23 -18.77
C SER A 87 15.07 -16.03 -18.96
N THR A 88 15.13 -17.11 -19.74
CA THR A 88 13.95 -17.88 -20.12
C THR A 88 13.88 -19.18 -19.34
N ASN A 89 12.89 -19.31 -18.46
CA ASN A 89 12.55 -20.58 -17.85
C ASN A 89 11.93 -21.52 -18.89
N ASP A 90 12.73 -22.46 -19.38
CA ASP A 90 12.29 -23.53 -20.28
C ASP A 90 12.22 -24.90 -19.59
N ARG A 91 12.35 -24.91 -18.25
CA ARG A 91 12.20 -26.13 -17.45
C ARG A 91 10.72 -26.35 -17.13
N THR A 92 10.32 -27.62 -17.06
CA THR A 92 9.01 -28.04 -16.55
C THR A 92 9.08 -28.18 -15.03
N SER A 93 8.18 -27.53 -14.30
CA SER A 93 7.97 -27.78 -12.85
C SER A 93 9.21 -27.50 -11.98
N VAL A 94 9.74 -26.29 -12.07
CA VAL A 94 10.68 -25.78 -11.05
C VAL A 94 9.86 -25.22 -9.88
N SER A 95 10.40 -25.27 -8.67
CA SER A 95 9.86 -24.60 -7.48
C SER A 95 11.00 -23.92 -6.72
N PHE A 96 10.77 -22.69 -6.26
CA PHE A 96 11.68 -21.88 -5.46
C PHE A 96 10.85 -20.85 -4.69
N GLY A 97 11.39 -20.38 -3.56
CA GLY A 97 10.67 -19.46 -2.68
C GLY A 97 11.07 -18.01 -2.86
N VAL A 98 12.23 -17.72 -3.45
CA VAL A 98 12.72 -16.33 -3.58
C VAL A 98 13.27 -16.04 -4.98
N ILE A 99 12.86 -14.90 -5.55
CA ILE A 99 13.52 -14.24 -6.68
C ILE A 99 14.14 -12.93 -6.17
N SER A 100 15.45 -12.83 -6.21
CA SER A 100 16.22 -11.65 -5.80
C SER A 100 16.70 -10.86 -7.02
N LEU A 101 16.14 -9.68 -7.22
CA LEU A 101 16.40 -8.79 -8.35
C LEU A 101 17.39 -7.67 -7.95
N ASN A 102 18.64 -7.80 -8.39
CA ASN A 102 19.76 -6.98 -7.94
C ASN A 102 20.44 -6.21 -9.08
N SER A 103 19.79 -6.14 -10.25
CA SER A 103 20.38 -5.42 -11.38
C SER A 103 20.48 -3.92 -11.12
N THR A 104 21.56 -3.30 -11.58
CA THR A 104 21.72 -1.83 -11.66
C THR A 104 21.67 -1.32 -13.10
N SER A 105 21.24 -2.16 -14.06
CA SER A 105 21.14 -1.78 -15.47
C SER A 105 20.16 -0.62 -15.68
N THR A 106 20.48 0.27 -16.62
CA THR A 106 19.53 1.33 -17.04
C THR A 106 18.48 0.82 -18.02
N LEU A 107 18.70 -0.36 -18.61
CA LEU A 107 17.72 -1.05 -19.45
C LEU A 107 16.93 -2.08 -18.63
N GLN A 108 15.75 -2.44 -19.13
CA GLN A 108 14.91 -3.45 -18.50
C GLN A 108 15.44 -4.86 -18.79
N ASN A 109 15.64 -5.68 -17.75
CA ASN A 109 15.88 -7.11 -17.89
C ASN A 109 14.56 -7.88 -17.89
N THR A 110 14.54 -9.05 -18.50
CA THR A 110 13.33 -9.87 -18.61
C THR A 110 13.54 -11.26 -18.01
N ILE A 111 12.58 -11.74 -17.22
CA ILE A 111 12.43 -13.14 -16.84
C ILE A 111 11.15 -13.65 -17.53
N ALA A 112 11.27 -14.66 -18.38
CA ALA A 112 10.16 -15.17 -19.20
C ALA A 112 10.10 -16.70 -19.16
N GLY A 113 9.10 -17.28 -19.83
CA GLY A 113 9.02 -18.72 -20.09
C GLY A 113 7.90 -19.42 -19.34
N ASN A 114 8.08 -20.72 -19.10
CA ASN A 114 7.13 -21.61 -18.42
C ASN A 114 6.84 -21.13 -17.00
N GLU A 115 5.69 -21.55 -16.46
CA GLU A 115 5.32 -21.39 -15.06
C GLU A 115 6.37 -22.07 -14.15
N PRO A 116 7.05 -21.32 -13.28
CA PRO A 116 8.07 -21.89 -12.41
C PRO A 116 7.56 -22.08 -10.98
N PHE A 117 6.24 -22.08 -10.76
CA PHE A 117 5.66 -21.92 -9.42
C PHE A 117 4.55 -22.93 -9.18
N ARG A 118 4.82 -23.88 -8.28
CA ARG A 118 3.82 -24.73 -7.61
C ARG A 118 4.28 -24.96 -6.17
N ASP A 119 3.32 -25.01 -5.25
CA ASP A 119 3.49 -25.56 -3.89
C ASP A 119 4.41 -24.82 -2.89
N ALA A 120 4.70 -23.51 -3.07
CA ALA A 120 5.48 -22.74 -2.10
C ALA A 120 5.07 -21.26 -2.00
N ASP A 121 5.22 -20.67 -0.81
CA ASP A 121 5.22 -19.21 -0.68
C ASP A 121 6.33 -18.61 -1.56
N ILE A 122 6.03 -17.51 -2.24
CA ILE A 122 6.96 -16.87 -3.18
C ILE A 122 7.21 -15.45 -2.74
N SER A 123 8.48 -15.05 -2.75
CA SER A 123 8.91 -13.68 -2.54
C SER A 123 9.70 -13.17 -3.74
N ILE A 124 9.27 -12.06 -4.32
CA ILE A 124 10.08 -11.29 -5.27
C ILE A 124 10.68 -10.11 -4.51
N VAL A 125 11.98 -9.92 -4.59
CA VAL A 125 12.71 -8.90 -3.83
C VAL A 125 13.52 -8.02 -4.77
N GLN A 126 13.09 -6.76 -4.95
CA GLN A 126 13.81 -5.76 -5.73
C GLN A 126 14.80 -5.01 -4.86
N ASN A 127 16.08 -5.34 -4.99
CA ASN A 127 17.19 -4.67 -4.30
C ASN A 127 17.95 -3.71 -5.21
N GLY A 128 17.93 -3.94 -6.51
CA GLY A 128 18.64 -3.14 -7.51
C GLY A 128 17.89 -1.87 -7.96
N SER A 129 18.59 -1.01 -8.70
CA SER A 129 18.00 0.16 -9.36
C SER A 129 17.45 -0.13 -10.77
N GLY A 130 17.84 -1.26 -11.37
CA GLY A 130 17.44 -1.64 -12.72
C GLY A 130 16.03 -2.22 -12.76
N ALA A 131 15.32 -1.93 -13.85
CA ALA A 131 13.96 -2.41 -14.06
C ALA A 131 13.93 -3.89 -14.46
N PHE A 132 12.87 -4.60 -14.07
CA PHE A 132 12.61 -5.97 -14.49
C PHE A 132 11.21 -6.12 -15.08
N LEU A 133 11.08 -6.98 -16.09
CA LEU A 133 9.82 -7.51 -16.61
C LEU A 133 9.75 -9.00 -16.30
N LEU A 134 8.72 -9.42 -15.58
CA LEU A 134 8.42 -10.81 -15.28
C LEU A 134 7.23 -11.18 -16.15
N SER A 135 7.48 -12.07 -17.12
CA SER A 135 6.52 -12.51 -18.13
C SER A 135 6.36 -14.03 -18.06
N THR A 136 6.04 -14.52 -16.87
CA THR A 136 5.74 -15.92 -16.58
C THR A 136 4.58 -16.00 -15.59
N ASN A 137 3.63 -16.91 -15.82
CA ASN A 137 2.45 -17.04 -14.97
C ASN A 137 2.82 -17.46 -13.55
N PHE A 138 2.11 -16.89 -12.57
CA PHE A 138 2.20 -17.25 -11.16
C PHE A 138 0.92 -17.97 -10.78
N ILE A 139 1.05 -19.25 -10.43
CA ILE A 139 -0.08 -20.08 -10.00
C ILE A 139 0.15 -20.43 -8.53
N PHE A 140 -0.87 -20.15 -7.72
CA PHE A 140 -0.82 -20.33 -6.27
C PHE A 140 -1.83 -21.38 -5.81
N MET A 141 -1.46 -22.08 -4.74
CA MET A 141 -2.27 -23.08 -4.04
C MET A 141 -2.21 -22.78 -2.54
N ASP A 142 -3.11 -21.92 -2.06
CA ASP A 142 -3.18 -21.49 -0.66
C ASP A 142 -1.84 -20.94 -0.12
N GLN A 143 -1.23 -20.04 -0.90
CA GLN A 143 0.11 -19.50 -0.64
C GLN A 143 0.12 -18.00 -0.39
N VAL A 144 1.24 -17.53 0.16
CA VAL A 144 1.56 -16.11 0.28
C VAL A 144 2.45 -15.68 -0.88
N PHE A 145 2.05 -14.61 -1.56
CA PHE A 145 2.86 -13.91 -2.54
C PHE A 145 3.39 -12.61 -1.95
N THR A 146 4.70 -12.54 -1.72
CA THR A 146 5.37 -11.37 -1.17
C THR A 146 6.11 -10.59 -2.25
N LEU A 147 5.87 -9.29 -2.31
CA LEU A 147 6.60 -8.31 -3.10
C LEU A 147 7.44 -7.47 -2.14
N GLY A 148 8.76 -7.44 -2.29
CA GLY A 148 9.68 -6.88 -1.30
C GLY A 148 10.84 -6.07 -1.89
N GLY A 149 11.72 -5.61 -1.01
CA GLY A 149 12.98 -4.95 -1.37
C GLY A 149 12.91 -3.42 -1.41
N ASN A 150 14.09 -2.78 -1.38
CA ASN A 150 14.26 -1.32 -1.27
C ASN A 150 14.96 -0.70 -2.50
N GLY A 151 15.14 -1.48 -3.56
CA GLY A 151 15.72 -1.01 -4.81
C GLY A 151 14.83 0.01 -5.52
N GLY A 152 15.46 0.94 -6.25
CA GLY A 152 14.76 2.01 -6.97
C GLY A 152 14.16 1.59 -8.33
N GLY A 153 14.48 0.38 -8.80
CA GLY A 153 13.94 -0.15 -10.06
C GLY A 153 12.45 -0.48 -9.96
N VAL A 154 11.76 -0.43 -11.10
CA VAL A 154 10.36 -0.89 -11.19
C VAL A 154 10.34 -2.34 -11.64
N VAL A 155 9.65 -3.19 -10.89
CA VAL A 155 9.35 -4.57 -11.27
C VAL A 155 7.98 -4.61 -11.93
N THR A 156 7.91 -4.97 -13.20
CA THR A 156 6.66 -5.16 -13.93
C THR A 156 6.32 -6.64 -13.97
N ILE A 157 5.19 -7.03 -13.39
CA ILE A 157 4.63 -8.38 -13.44
C ILE A 157 3.56 -8.38 -14.54
N ASN A 158 3.95 -8.87 -15.71
CA ASN A 158 3.11 -8.99 -16.89
C ASN A 158 2.67 -10.43 -17.07
N SER A 159 1.93 -10.93 -16.10
CA SER A 159 1.61 -12.36 -16.00
C SER A 159 0.28 -12.56 -15.30
N THR A 160 -0.37 -13.68 -15.56
CA THR A 160 -1.55 -14.04 -14.80
C THR A 160 -1.14 -14.43 -13.38
N ILE A 161 -1.78 -13.81 -12.38
CA ILE A 161 -1.76 -14.25 -10.98
C ILE A 161 -3.02 -15.08 -10.78
N ALA A 162 -2.89 -16.40 -10.75
CA ALA A 162 -4.02 -17.32 -10.72
C ALA A 162 -3.96 -18.23 -9.50
N GLY A 163 -5.14 -18.58 -8.98
CA GLY A 163 -5.29 -19.81 -8.21
C GLY A 163 -5.37 -21.00 -9.17
N GLU A 164 -5.12 -22.20 -8.66
CA GLU A 164 -5.40 -23.40 -9.46
C GLU A 164 -6.89 -23.56 -9.79
N SER A 165 -7.17 -24.23 -10.91
CA SER A 165 -8.50 -24.42 -11.53
C SER A 165 -9.55 -25.17 -10.68
N ASN A 166 -9.32 -25.36 -9.39
CA ASN A 166 -10.21 -26.05 -8.44
C ASN A 166 -10.74 -25.11 -7.34
N GLY A 167 -10.75 -23.79 -7.57
CA GLY A 167 -11.24 -22.82 -6.58
C GLY A 167 -10.28 -22.61 -5.41
N GLN A 168 -8.97 -22.79 -5.66
CA GLN A 168 -7.95 -22.39 -4.69
C GLN A 168 -7.65 -20.90 -4.85
N SER A 169 -7.40 -20.23 -3.73
CA SER A 169 -7.19 -18.78 -3.64
C SER A 169 -5.71 -18.47 -3.44
N LEU A 170 -5.31 -17.24 -3.76
CA LEU A 170 -4.08 -16.68 -3.22
C LEU A 170 -4.42 -16.17 -1.81
N ASN A 171 -3.92 -16.82 -0.76
CA ASN A 171 -4.22 -16.42 0.62
C ASN A 171 -3.86 -14.94 0.84
N ASN A 172 -2.65 -14.55 0.44
CA ASN A 172 -2.20 -13.19 0.67
C ASN A 172 -1.31 -12.66 -0.44
N LEU A 173 -1.58 -11.44 -0.88
CA LEU A 173 -0.61 -10.60 -1.58
C LEU A 173 -0.03 -9.60 -0.58
N ILE A 174 1.26 -9.66 -0.29
CA ILE A 174 1.93 -8.78 0.70
C ILE A 174 2.97 -7.91 0.00
N LYS A 175 2.87 -6.59 0.14
CA LYS A 175 3.89 -5.64 -0.32
C LYS A 175 4.66 -5.05 0.87
N ASN A 176 5.97 -5.33 0.88
CA ASN A 176 6.96 -4.83 1.83
C ASN A 176 8.05 -3.99 1.12
N GLY A 177 8.84 -3.24 1.89
CA GLY A 177 9.96 -2.45 1.37
C GLY A 177 9.54 -1.25 0.52
N LEU A 178 10.51 -0.41 0.15
CA LEU A 178 10.26 0.87 -0.55
C LEU A 178 10.17 0.77 -2.08
N SER A 179 10.49 -0.39 -2.65
CA SER A 179 10.44 -0.62 -4.10
C SER A 179 9.04 -0.48 -4.70
N THR A 180 9.01 -0.33 -6.03
CA THR A 180 7.78 -0.21 -6.83
C THR A 180 7.51 -1.47 -7.64
N TYR A 181 6.29 -2.00 -7.52
CA TYR A 181 5.80 -3.10 -8.35
C TYR A 181 4.65 -2.63 -9.21
N ARG A 182 4.63 -3.06 -10.47
CA ARG A 182 3.57 -2.76 -11.44
C ARG A 182 2.96 -4.06 -11.92
N LEU A 183 1.66 -4.23 -11.70
CA LEU A 183 0.87 -5.38 -12.12
C LEU A 183 0.16 -5.02 -13.43
N THR A 184 0.62 -5.56 -14.56
CA THR A 184 0.00 -5.33 -15.88
C THR A 184 -0.81 -6.54 -16.36
N GLY A 185 -0.58 -7.72 -15.77
CA GLY A 185 -1.32 -8.93 -16.07
C GLY A 185 -2.77 -8.92 -15.55
N SER A 186 -3.38 -10.09 -15.42
CA SER A 186 -4.70 -10.25 -14.80
C SER A 186 -4.58 -11.09 -13.53
N SER A 187 -5.34 -10.75 -12.49
CA SER A 187 -5.57 -11.68 -11.38
C SER A 187 -6.85 -12.46 -11.64
N SER A 188 -6.74 -13.78 -11.71
CA SER A 188 -7.89 -14.69 -11.67
C SER A 188 -7.94 -15.49 -10.38
N ALA A 189 -6.95 -15.33 -9.49
CA ALA A 189 -7.05 -15.76 -8.11
C ALA A 189 -8.03 -14.85 -7.37
N ASP A 190 -8.95 -15.43 -6.62
CA ASP A 190 -9.52 -14.73 -5.47
C ASP A 190 -8.36 -14.52 -4.49
N VAL A 191 -8.00 -13.26 -4.23
CA VAL A 191 -6.97 -12.91 -3.25
C VAL A 191 -7.68 -12.64 -1.94
N ASP A 192 -7.48 -13.45 -0.90
CA ASP A 192 -8.25 -13.24 0.35
C ASP A 192 -7.89 -11.90 1.01
N VAL A 193 -6.59 -11.57 1.03
CA VAL A 193 -6.10 -10.31 1.58
C VAL A 193 -4.93 -9.74 0.78
N THR A 194 -5.05 -8.49 0.37
CA THR A 194 -3.93 -7.67 -0.13
C THR A 194 -3.42 -6.75 0.97
N THR A 195 -2.16 -6.88 1.39
CA THR A 195 -1.54 -6.05 2.44
C THR A 195 -0.42 -5.17 1.87
N LEU A 196 -0.53 -3.85 2.02
CA LEU A 196 0.44 -2.86 1.58
C LEU A 196 1.13 -2.21 2.79
N ASN A 197 2.28 -2.74 3.19
CA ASN A 197 3.06 -2.24 4.33
C ASN A 197 3.98 -1.07 3.96
N ALA A 198 4.53 -1.04 2.74
CA ALA A 198 5.42 0.03 2.30
C ALA A 198 5.57 0.10 0.76
N GLY A 199 6.14 1.20 0.27
CA GLY A 199 6.45 1.39 -1.16
C GLY A 199 5.20 1.63 -2.00
N LEU A 200 5.23 1.19 -3.26
CA LEU A 200 4.15 1.42 -4.23
C LEU A 200 3.79 0.15 -4.99
N VAL A 201 2.49 -0.13 -5.08
CA VAL A 201 1.90 -1.06 -6.06
C VAL A 201 1.14 -0.25 -7.11
N ILE A 202 1.36 -0.56 -8.38
CA ILE A 202 0.64 0.02 -9.51
C ILE A 202 -0.23 -1.06 -10.15
N ALA A 203 -1.55 -0.92 -10.06
CA ALA A 203 -2.52 -1.68 -10.85
C ALA A 203 -2.66 -1.02 -12.22
N ASP A 204 -2.02 -1.60 -13.24
CA ASP A 204 -1.90 -0.99 -14.57
C ASP A 204 -2.86 -1.64 -15.57
N PHE A 205 -3.95 -0.92 -15.88
CA PHE A 205 -4.98 -1.38 -16.79
C PHE A 205 -4.74 -0.98 -18.25
N THR A 206 -3.59 -0.39 -18.59
CA THR A 206 -3.31 0.15 -19.94
C THR A 206 -3.63 -0.85 -21.05
N ASN A 207 -3.29 -2.13 -20.85
CA ASN A 207 -3.44 -3.18 -21.85
C ASN A 207 -4.64 -4.12 -21.62
N ASN A 208 -5.25 -4.13 -20.43
CA ASN A 208 -6.44 -4.93 -20.12
C ASN A 208 -7.16 -4.39 -18.88
N THR A 209 -8.49 -4.57 -18.84
CA THR A 209 -9.37 -4.04 -17.78
C THR A 209 -9.64 -5.02 -16.63
N ASN A 210 -9.04 -6.22 -16.66
CA ASN A 210 -9.23 -7.22 -15.61
C ASN A 210 -8.62 -6.75 -14.28
N ALA A 211 -9.20 -7.13 -13.15
CA ALA A 211 -8.67 -6.81 -11.82
C ALA A 211 -7.22 -7.29 -11.68
N LYS A 212 -6.41 -6.53 -10.94
CA LYS A 212 -4.97 -6.79 -10.75
C LYS A 212 -4.68 -7.45 -9.41
N MET A 213 -5.55 -7.28 -8.43
CA MET A 213 -5.44 -7.84 -7.07
C MET A 213 -6.82 -8.36 -6.63
N ALA A 214 -7.47 -9.11 -7.53
CA ALA A 214 -8.89 -9.40 -7.48
C ALA A 214 -9.41 -9.83 -6.10
N GLY A 215 -10.41 -9.10 -5.58
CA GLY A 215 -11.23 -9.51 -4.45
C GLY A 215 -10.58 -9.32 -3.07
N GLY A 216 -11.29 -9.81 -2.05
CA GLY A 216 -10.85 -9.87 -0.67
C GLY A 216 -10.58 -8.52 -0.01
N ASN A 217 -9.92 -8.55 1.14
CA ASN A 217 -9.68 -7.35 1.93
C ASN A 217 -8.41 -6.61 1.53
N LEU A 218 -8.46 -5.29 1.46
CA LEU A 218 -7.28 -4.44 1.38
C LEU A 218 -6.83 -4.06 2.79
N THR A 219 -5.53 -4.20 3.10
CA THR A 219 -4.91 -3.67 4.31
C THR A 219 -3.84 -2.64 3.94
N LEU A 220 -4.02 -1.41 4.39
CA LEU A 220 -3.08 -0.30 4.21
C LEU A 220 -2.32 -0.05 5.51
N ALA A 221 -1.01 -0.25 5.52
CA ALA A 221 -0.16 -0.09 6.70
C ALA A 221 1.08 0.80 6.42
N GLY A 222 0.95 1.75 5.50
CA GLY A 222 2.03 2.66 5.05
C GLY A 222 2.46 2.47 3.60
N GLY A 223 1.92 1.47 2.89
CA GLY A 223 2.10 1.29 1.46
C GLY A 223 1.14 2.14 0.62
N ASN A 224 1.50 2.39 -0.63
CA ASN A 224 0.70 3.16 -1.58
C ASN A 224 0.14 2.26 -2.69
N LEU A 225 -1.03 2.63 -3.20
CA LEU A 225 -1.66 1.99 -4.36
C LEU A 225 -1.94 3.05 -5.43
N SER A 226 -1.61 2.75 -6.68
CA SER A 226 -1.92 3.59 -7.83
C SER A 226 -2.62 2.78 -8.92
N LEU A 227 -3.70 3.31 -9.47
CA LEU A 227 -4.37 2.75 -10.64
C LEU A 227 -3.98 3.58 -11.87
N VAL A 228 -3.64 2.89 -12.96
CA VAL A 228 -3.42 3.49 -14.29
C VAL A 228 -4.51 3.00 -15.23
N ALA A 229 -5.24 3.95 -15.82
CA ALA A 229 -6.39 3.66 -16.66
C ALA A 229 -6.06 2.90 -17.95
N ASN A 230 -7.06 2.16 -18.42
CA ASN A 230 -7.15 1.75 -19.82
C ASN A 230 -7.64 2.94 -20.67
N THR A 231 -7.08 3.12 -21.87
CA THR A 231 -7.47 4.20 -22.78
C THR A 231 -8.70 3.88 -23.64
N SER A 232 -9.09 2.61 -23.72
CA SER A 232 -10.15 2.10 -24.60
C SER A 232 -11.42 1.72 -23.84
N ALA A 233 -11.32 1.31 -22.58
CA ALA A 233 -12.43 0.84 -21.76
C ALA A 233 -12.35 1.36 -20.31
N ASN A 234 -13.46 1.24 -19.58
CA ASN A 234 -13.46 1.54 -18.14
C ASN A 234 -12.73 0.42 -17.39
N ALA A 235 -12.09 0.75 -16.28
CA ALA A 235 -11.39 -0.21 -15.42
C ALA A 235 -11.87 -0.07 -13.98
N THR A 236 -11.96 -1.19 -13.27
CA THR A 236 -12.34 -1.24 -11.85
C THR A 236 -11.42 -2.20 -11.10
N GLU A 237 -10.92 -1.76 -9.96
CA GLU A 237 -10.35 -2.62 -8.91
C GLU A 237 -11.31 -2.56 -7.72
N SER A 238 -11.64 -3.71 -7.13
CA SER A 238 -12.56 -3.79 -6.00
C SER A 238 -11.99 -4.67 -4.90
N PHE A 239 -12.21 -4.27 -3.66
CA PHE A 239 -11.93 -5.02 -2.44
C PHE A 239 -13.22 -5.16 -1.63
N ASP A 240 -13.36 -6.25 -0.87
CA ASP A 240 -14.52 -6.53 -0.02
C ASP A 240 -14.63 -5.56 1.17
N ALA A 241 -13.48 -5.20 1.75
CA ALA A 241 -13.33 -4.17 2.77
C ALA A 241 -11.89 -3.63 2.80
N THR A 242 -11.68 -2.50 3.47
CA THR A 242 -10.37 -1.90 3.66
C THR A 242 -10.04 -1.70 5.14
N ALA A 243 -8.92 -2.24 5.60
CA ALA A 243 -8.35 -1.97 6.92
C ALA A 243 -7.22 -0.94 6.80
N LEU A 244 -7.32 0.17 7.53
CA LEU A 244 -6.29 1.20 7.62
C LEU A 244 -5.53 1.07 8.94
N ASN A 245 -4.37 0.40 8.88
CA ASN A 245 -3.44 0.24 9.99
C ASN A 245 -2.53 1.46 10.17
N ALA A 246 -1.74 1.46 11.24
CA ALA A 246 -0.79 2.54 11.51
C ALA A 246 0.18 2.75 10.33
N GLY A 247 0.32 4.00 9.89
CA GLY A 247 1.09 4.36 8.69
C GLY A 247 0.31 5.31 7.77
N ALA A 248 1.04 6.07 6.96
CA ALA A 248 0.45 6.97 5.98
C ALA A 248 0.42 6.30 4.61
N SER A 249 -0.78 6.20 4.02
CA SER A 249 -0.99 5.54 2.73
C SER A 249 -1.58 6.53 1.72
N THR A 250 -1.17 6.44 0.47
CA THR A 250 -1.75 7.22 -0.64
C THR A 250 -2.42 6.27 -1.64
N LEU A 251 -3.64 6.62 -2.02
CA LEU A 251 -4.40 5.97 -3.08
C LEU A 251 -4.50 6.93 -4.26
N THR A 252 -3.90 6.56 -5.39
CA THR A 252 -3.93 7.38 -6.60
C THR A 252 -4.77 6.70 -7.67
N VAL A 253 -5.70 7.43 -8.29
CA VAL A 253 -6.49 6.94 -9.44
C VAL A 253 -6.25 7.86 -10.64
N ASN A 254 -5.58 7.33 -11.66
CA ASN A 254 -5.24 8.06 -12.88
C ASN A 254 -6.08 7.59 -14.07
N GLY A 255 -7.09 8.37 -14.40
CA GLY A 255 -8.07 8.12 -15.45
C GLY A 255 -7.54 8.46 -16.83
N ALA A 256 -8.15 7.87 -17.86
CA ALA A 256 -7.94 8.24 -19.26
C ALA A 256 -9.11 9.08 -19.78
N ALA A 257 -8.84 9.94 -20.77
CA ALA A 257 -9.87 10.82 -21.36
C ALA A 257 -11.14 10.02 -21.75
N SER A 258 -12.30 10.53 -21.35
CA SER A 258 -13.61 9.90 -21.60
C SER A 258 -13.78 8.48 -21.05
N ARG A 259 -12.89 7.99 -20.18
CA ARG A 259 -12.97 6.69 -19.49
C ARG A 259 -13.12 6.91 -17.99
N THR A 260 -13.64 5.89 -17.31
CA THR A 260 -13.72 5.82 -15.85
C THR A 260 -12.72 4.82 -15.32
N THR A 261 -11.97 5.19 -14.29
CA THR A 261 -11.16 4.27 -13.48
C THR A 261 -11.68 4.34 -12.05
N THR A 262 -12.04 3.18 -11.52
CA THR A 262 -12.70 3.04 -10.22
C THR A 262 -11.85 2.17 -9.29
N LEU A 263 -11.69 2.62 -8.06
CA LEU A 263 -11.20 1.82 -6.94
C LEU A 263 -12.32 1.72 -5.90
N ASN A 264 -12.85 0.53 -5.64
CA ASN A 264 -13.85 0.29 -4.60
C ASN A 264 -13.17 -0.20 -3.33
N LEU A 265 -13.26 0.59 -2.26
CA LEU A 265 -12.72 0.26 -0.94
C LEU A 265 -13.73 -0.43 -0.04
N ASN A 266 -15.02 -0.35 -0.38
CA ASN A 266 -16.16 -0.72 0.46
C ASN A 266 -16.03 -0.11 1.86
N GLN A 267 -16.32 -0.88 2.92
CA GLN A 267 -16.17 -0.43 4.30
C GLN A 267 -14.70 -0.21 4.67
N VAL A 268 -14.37 0.97 5.22
CA VAL A 268 -13.05 1.31 5.74
C VAL A 268 -13.06 1.23 7.26
N THR A 269 -12.32 0.29 7.82
CA THR A 269 -12.07 0.20 9.28
C THR A 269 -10.69 0.76 9.59
N ARG A 270 -10.61 1.71 10.51
CA ARG A 270 -9.34 2.37 10.87
C ARG A 270 -8.83 1.96 12.24
N ALA A 271 -7.53 1.65 12.31
CA ALA A 271 -6.73 1.62 13.54
C ALA A 271 -6.08 2.97 13.85
N VAL A 272 -5.78 3.22 15.13
CA VAL A 272 -5.08 4.44 15.57
C VAL A 272 -3.72 4.56 14.86
N GLY A 273 -3.42 5.76 14.37
CA GLY A 273 -2.17 6.05 13.64
C GLY A 273 -2.23 5.81 12.14
N GLY A 274 -3.31 5.21 11.62
CA GLY A 274 -3.52 5.09 10.18
C GLY A 274 -4.02 6.38 9.55
N THR A 275 -3.45 6.77 8.43
CA THR A 275 -3.91 7.90 7.61
C THR A 275 -3.94 7.54 6.13
N MET A 276 -4.86 8.18 5.39
CA MET A 276 -5.03 7.96 3.97
C MET A 276 -5.15 9.29 3.23
N ASN A 277 -4.49 9.40 2.08
CA ASN A 277 -4.69 10.48 1.13
C ASN A 277 -5.21 9.90 -0.19
N VAL A 278 -6.33 10.42 -0.69
CA VAL A 278 -6.88 10.08 -2.00
C VAL A 278 -6.45 11.11 -3.03
N VAL A 279 -5.86 10.67 -4.13
CA VAL A 279 -5.37 11.53 -5.21
C VAL A 279 -6.02 11.15 -6.52
N TYR A 280 -6.60 12.13 -7.20
CA TYR A 280 -7.13 11.95 -8.55
C TYR A 280 -6.20 12.55 -9.59
N GLY A 281 -5.97 11.81 -10.68
CA GLY A 281 -5.29 12.33 -11.86
C GLY A 281 -6.10 13.43 -12.55
N ALA A 282 -5.45 14.19 -13.44
CA ALA A 282 -6.06 15.34 -14.12
C ALA A 282 -7.00 14.96 -15.27
N THR A 283 -6.98 13.71 -15.73
CA THR A 283 -7.69 13.24 -16.92
C THR A 283 -8.75 12.20 -16.58
N GLY A 284 -9.79 12.12 -17.41
CA GLY A 284 -10.85 11.12 -17.28
C GLY A 284 -11.76 11.33 -16.07
N THR A 285 -12.54 10.29 -15.75
CA THR A 285 -13.31 10.21 -14.50
C THR A 285 -12.59 9.30 -13.52
N ASN A 286 -12.14 9.88 -12.41
CA ASN A 286 -11.44 9.17 -11.33
C ASN A 286 -12.41 8.96 -10.17
N ARG A 287 -12.52 7.73 -9.69
CA ARG A 287 -13.42 7.38 -8.59
C ARG A 287 -12.70 6.49 -7.59
N VAL A 288 -12.69 6.89 -6.34
CA VAL A 288 -12.51 6.00 -5.19
C VAL A 288 -13.85 5.94 -4.47
N LEU A 289 -14.43 4.75 -4.34
CA LEU A 289 -15.72 4.54 -3.68
C LEU A 289 -15.52 3.95 -2.29
N THR A 290 -16.39 4.29 -1.36
CA THR A 290 -16.46 3.68 -0.03
C THR A 290 -17.89 3.62 0.49
N ASP A 291 -18.16 2.61 1.33
CA ASP A 291 -19.36 2.46 2.15
C ASP A 291 -19.24 3.16 3.51
N THR A 292 -18.09 3.77 3.77
CA THR A 292 -17.83 4.46 5.04
C THR A 292 -18.51 5.81 4.98
N ASP A 293 -19.56 5.97 5.78
CA ASP A 293 -20.20 7.26 5.97
C ASP A 293 -19.22 8.30 6.55
N ASN A 294 -19.49 9.57 6.26
CA ASN A 294 -18.86 10.65 7.00
C ASN A 294 -19.13 10.47 8.50
N GLY A 295 -18.07 10.60 9.30
CA GLY A 295 -18.18 10.67 10.75
C GLY A 295 -18.74 12.00 11.22
N THR A 296 -18.52 12.29 12.50
CA THR A 296 -18.89 13.57 13.10
C THR A 296 -18.30 14.74 12.32
N GLY A 297 -19.17 15.66 11.90
CA GLY A 297 -18.81 16.91 11.22
C GLY A 297 -18.55 16.81 9.71
N ASN A 298 -19.20 15.84 9.06
CA ASN A 298 -19.35 15.80 7.60
C ASN A 298 -18.04 15.57 6.83
N ILE A 299 -17.09 14.86 7.45
CA ILE A 299 -15.88 14.33 6.81
C ILE A 299 -15.71 12.85 7.18
N LEU A 300 -14.92 12.09 6.41
CA LEU A 300 -14.59 10.70 6.75
C LEU A 300 -13.88 10.60 8.13
N GLY A 301 -13.07 11.62 8.44
CA GLY A 301 -12.45 11.84 9.73
C GLY A 301 -11.11 12.54 9.59
N GLY A 302 -10.53 12.98 10.72
CA GLY A 302 -9.23 13.70 10.76
C GLY A 302 -8.00 12.87 10.30
N TRP A 303 -8.23 11.71 9.68
CA TRP A 303 -7.25 10.77 9.18
C TRP A 303 -7.28 10.64 7.65
N ALA A 304 -8.26 11.22 6.97
CA ALA A 304 -8.45 11.11 5.52
C ALA A 304 -8.36 12.48 4.83
N THR A 305 -7.47 12.61 3.85
CA THR A 305 -7.33 13.82 3.03
C THR A 305 -7.56 13.54 1.55
N PHE A 306 -7.83 14.60 0.81
CA PHE A 306 -8.03 14.59 -0.63
C PHE A 306 -7.02 15.52 -1.30
N ASN A 307 -6.28 15.00 -2.28
CA ASN A 307 -5.18 15.66 -3.00
C ASN A 307 -4.13 16.34 -2.10
N GLY A 308 -4.04 15.95 -0.82
CA GLY A 308 -3.19 16.60 0.17
C GLY A 308 -3.58 18.05 0.53
N THR A 309 -4.69 18.58 0.00
CA THR A 309 -5.09 19.99 0.19
C THR A 309 -6.37 20.14 1.00
N ASP A 310 -7.21 19.12 1.04
CA ASP A 310 -8.54 19.18 1.64
C ASP A 310 -8.85 17.94 2.49
N TRP A 311 -9.82 18.04 3.38
CA TRP A 311 -10.38 16.87 4.05
C TRP A 311 -11.19 16.04 3.07
N ALA A 312 -11.10 14.71 3.19
CA ALA A 312 -11.88 13.79 2.39
C ALA A 312 -13.29 13.62 2.95
N VAL A 313 -14.29 13.60 2.06
CA VAL A 313 -15.70 13.34 2.36
C VAL A 313 -16.21 12.20 1.49
N SER A 314 -17.11 11.39 2.04
CA SER A 314 -18.01 10.50 1.32
C SER A 314 -19.43 11.09 1.33
N ALA A 315 -20.39 10.58 0.56
CA ALA A 315 -21.76 11.06 0.69
C ALA A 315 -22.40 10.43 1.94
N ALA A 316 -23.34 11.12 2.58
CA ALA A 316 -24.06 10.54 3.71
C ALA A 316 -25.03 9.45 3.20
N SER A 317 -24.99 8.26 3.79
CA SER A 317 -26.05 7.24 3.77
C SER A 317 -26.26 6.38 2.52
N ALA A 318 -25.22 6.13 1.71
CA ALA A 318 -25.32 5.14 0.63
C ALA A 318 -24.07 4.26 0.55
N SER A 319 -24.26 3.01 0.10
CA SER A 319 -23.15 2.15 -0.33
C SER A 319 -22.47 2.77 -1.56
N ASP A 320 -21.16 2.59 -1.68
CA ASP A 320 -20.33 2.97 -2.83
C ASP A 320 -20.35 4.46 -3.20
N THR A 321 -20.20 5.34 -2.20
CA THR A 321 -20.16 6.78 -2.45
C THR A 321 -18.75 7.24 -2.83
N VAL A 322 -18.67 8.19 -3.76
CA VAL A 322 -17.39 8.73 -4.25
C VAL A 322 -16.73 9.56 -3.15
N ILE A 323 -15.47 9.26 -2.86
CA ILE A 323 -14.62 10.13 -2.04
C ILE A 323 -14.28 11.40 -2.83
N SER A 324 -14.49 12.55 -2.22
CA SER A 324 -14.23 13.86 -2.80
C SER A 324 -13.65 14.85 -1.77
N ALA A 325 -13.30 16.04 -2.21
CA ALA A 325 -12.89 17.12 -1.32
C ALA A 325 -14.09 17.69 -0.55
N LEU A 326 -13.88 18.06 0.70
CA LEU A 326 -14.83 18.86 1.46
C LEU A 326 -15.13 20.18 0.71
N GLY A 327 -16.41 20.40 0.39
CA GLY A 327 -16.83 21.49 -0.50
C GLY A 327 -16.76 22.90 0.09
N SER A 328 -16.74 23.05 1.42
CA SER A 328 -16.70 24.37 2.05
C SER A 328 -16.03 24.39 3.42
N TYR A 329 -15.46 25.55 3.73
CA TYR A 329 -14.86 25.88 5.02
C TYR A 329 -15.42 27.23 5.47
N THR A 330 -15.49 27.44 6.78
CA THR A 330 -15.77 28.76 7.35
C THR A 330 -14.47 29.37 7.86
N ASN A 331 -14.21 30.63 7.55
CA ASN A 331 -12.99 31.29 7.99
C ASN A 331 -13.12 31.75 9.44
N ASP A 332 -12.10 31.42 10.25
CA ASP A 332 -11.89 31.95 11.61
C ASP A 332 -13.14 31.94 12.52
N THR A 333 -14.05 30.99 12.30
CA THR A 333 -15.29 30.80 13.06
C THR A 333 -15.19 29.51 13.84
N TRP A 334 -15.49 29.58 15.14
CA TRP A 334 -15.27 28.50 16.10
C TRP A 334 -16.58 28.06 16.74
N SER A 335 -17.32 27.22 16.00
CA SER A 335 -18.53 26.57 16.49
C SER A 335 -18.54 25.09 16.18
N ALA A 336 -19.35 24.34 16.94
CA ALA A 336 -19.54 22.91 16.71
C ALA A 336 -20.04 22.64 15.28
N GLY A 337 -19.46 21.60 14.64
CA GLY A 337 -19.81 21.21 13.28
C GLY A 337 -19.16 22.04 12.16
N THR A 338 -18.48 23.14 12.49
CA THR A 338 -17.80 23.99 11.49
C THR A 338 -16.46 23.40 11.10
N ASN A 339 -16.16 23.31 9.80
CA ASN A 339 -14.81 23.02 9.32
C ASN A 339 -14.07 24.35 9.12
N THR A 340 -13.14 24.70 9.99
CA THR A 340 -12.55 26.04 10.05
C THR A 340 -11.25 26.13 9.24
N THR A 341 -11.17 27.12 8.35
CA THR A 341 -9.88 27.56 7.78
C THR A 341 -9.37 28.76 8.56
N VAL A 342 -8.10 28.71 8.99
CA VAL A 342 -7.46 29.82 9.68
C VAL A 342 -6.92 30.80 8.66
N THR A 343 -7.50 32.00 8.60
CA THR A 343 -7.10 33.03 7.62
C THR A 343 -6.49 34.25 8.28
N ALA A 344 -6.88 34.59 9.51
CA ALA A 344 -6.25 35.67 10.26
C ALA A 344 -4.84 35.27 10.74
N ALA A 345 -3.88 36.20 10.68
CA ALA A 345 -2.51 35.97 11.14
C ALA A 345 -2.37 35.83 12.67
N GLY A 346 -3.38 36.25 13.42
CA GLY A 346 -3.46 36.16 14.89
C GLY A 346 -4.88 35.75 15.32
N ALA A 347 -5.36 34.63 14.79
CA ALA A 347 -6.66 34.10 15.16
C ALA A 347 -6.66 33.70 16.64
N ASN A 348 -7.66 34.17 17.40
CA ASN A 348 -7.70 34.02 18.86
C ASN A 348 -9.05 33.42 19.30
N PRO A 349 -9.28 32.11 19.14
CA PRO A 349 -10.50 31.47 19.61
C PRO A 349 -10.66 31.66 21.12
N PRO A 350 -11.82 32.16 21.59
CA PRO A 350 -12.13 32.25 23.02
C PRO A 350 -12.08 30.89 23.72
N SER A 351 -11.90 30.87 25.04
CA SER A 351 -11.94 29.61 25.81
C SER A 351 -13.26 28.87 25.63
N GLY A 352 -13.18 27.56 25.45
CA GLY A 352 -14.33 26.70 25.20
C GLY A 352 -14.77 26.69 23.73
N SER A 353 -14.03 27.32 22.82
CA SER A 353 -14.36 27.24 21.40
C SER A 353 -14.24 25.82 20.88
N THR A 354 -15.11 25.49 19.94
CA THR A 354 -15.11 24.20 19.26
C THR A 354 -15.03 24.41 17.76
N THR A 355 -14.45 23.46 17.06
CA THR A 355 -14.52 23.34 15.61
C THR A 355 -14.50 21.87 15.26
N ASN A 356 -14.97 21.51 14.07
CA ASN A 356 -14.87 20.15 13.61
C ASN A 356 -13.45 19.82 13.14
N THR A 357 -12.86 20.68 12.31
CA THR A 357 -11.50 20.52 11.75
C THR A 357 -10.78 21.85 11.69
N LEU A 358 -9.45 21.82 11.70
CA LEU A 358 -8.61 22.98 11.39
C LEU A 358 -7.91 22.79 10.05
N ARG A 359 -7.85 23.85 9.23
CA ARG A 359 -7.06 23.91 8.00
C ARG A 359 -6.24 25.20 7.91
N PHE A 360 -4.98 25.06 7.49
CA PHE A 360 -4.10 26.16 7.10
C PHE A 360 -3.74 26.02 5.60
N ASN A 361 -4.09 27.03 4.80
CA ASN A 361 -3.95 26.96 3.33
C ASN A 361 -3.49 28.25 2.64
N ALA A 362 -3.24 29.32 3.40
CA ALA A 362 -2.73 30.56 2.82
C ALA A 362 -1.19 30.56 2.83
N THR A 363 -0.57 31.09 1.77
CA THR A 363 0.89 31.29 1.65
C THR A 363 1.38 32.44 2.55
N ALA A 364 1.21 32.28 3.85
CA ALA A 364 1.61 33.24 4.86
C ALA A 364 1.79 32.54 6.21
N ALA A 365 2.59 33.13 7.09
CA ALA A 365 2.66 32.67 8.47
C ALA A 365 1.31 32.87 9.18
N LYS A 366 0.94 31.93 10.05
CA LYS A 366 -0.28 32.00 10.87
C LYS A 366 0.04 31.66 12.31
N ALA A 367 -0.47 32.46 13.24
CA ALA A 367 -0.50 32.15 14.65
C ALA A 367 -1.96 31.98 15.11
N LEU A 368 -2.26 30.84 15.72
CA LEU A 368 -3.51 30.56 16.41
C LEU A 368 -3.24 30.61 17.92
N THR A 369 -3.66 31.69 18.59
CA THR A 369 -3.46 31.87 20.03
C THR A 369 -4.70 31.42 20.77
N LEU A 370 -4.66 30.25 21.37
CA LEU A 370 -5.75 29.65 22.10
C LEU A 370 -5.90 30.32 23.47
N ALA A 371 -7.13 30.65 23.86
CA ALA A 371 -7.47 30.94 25.25
C ALA A 371 -8.04 29.68 25.92
N GLY A 372 -7.63 29.36 27.14
CA GLY A 372 -8.18 28.24 27.92
C GLY A 372 -8.10 26.88 27.22
N THR A 373 -9.18 26.10 27.24
CA THR A 373 -9.28 24.80 26.54
C THR A 373 -10.23 24.93 25.35
N ASN A 374 -9.78 24.50 24.18
CA ASN A 374 -10.57 24.45 22.95
C ASN A 374 -10.69 23.00 22.49
N THR A 375 -11.46 22.73 21.44
CA THR A 375 -11.63 21.35 20.96
C THR A 375 -11.75 21.29 19.44
N VAL A 376 -11.03 20.33 18.84
CA VAL A 376 -11.23 19.89 17.44
C VAL A 376 -11.94 18.54 17.45
N ASN A 377 -13.24 18.53 17.12
CA ASN A 377 -14.09 17.36 17.32
C ASN A 377 -13.65 16.13 16.50
N SER A 378 -13.23 16.32 15.25
CA SER A 378 -12.77 15.21 14.40
C SER A 378 -11.31 14.81 14.66
N GLY A 379 -10.57 15.58 15.47
CA GLY A 379 -9.13 15.45 15.71
C GLY A 379 -8.22 15.90 14.55
N GLY A 380 -8.79 16.45 13.47
CA GLY A 380 -8.02 16.82 12.26
C GLY A 380 -7.44 18.24 12.27
N ILE A 381 -6.11 18.35 12.12
CA ILE A 381 -5.41 19.58 11.77
C ILE A 381 -4.67 19.36 10.44
N LEU A 382 -5.04 20.13 9.41
CA LEU A 382 -4.46 20.03 8.08
C LEU A 382 -3.59 21.25 7.76
N ILE A 383 -2.31 21.01 7.49
CA ILE A 383 -1.39 21.99 6.92
C ILE A 383 -1.17 21.58 5.47
N THR A 384 -1.63 22.42 4.56
CA THR A 384 -1.56 22.11 3.12
C THR A 384 -0.24 22.58 2.52
N PRO A 385 0.13 22.09 1.32
CA PRO A 385 1.26 22.63 0.56
C PRO A 385 1.15 24.13 0.26
N GLY A 386 -0.06 24.70 0.23
CA GLY A 386 -0.30 26.13 -0.02
C GLY A 386 0.32 27.06 1.02
N VAL A 387 0.59 26.56 2.23
CA VAL A 387 1.34 27.30 3.27
C VAL A 387 2.79 27.56 2.85
N GLY A 388 3.39 26.67 2.06
CA GLY A 388 4.81 26.74 1.71
C GLY A 388 5.71 26.64 2.94
N ASN A 389 6.82 27.39 2.95
CA ASN A 389 7.79 27.42 4.06
C ASN A 389 7.39 28.36 5.22
N ASN A 390 6.15 28.82 5.24
CA ASN A 390 5.70 29.74 6.28
C ASN A 390 5.44 29.01 7.60
N ALA A 391 5.75 29.66 8.73
CA ALA A 391 5.51 29.10 10.05
C ALA A 391 4.02 29.07 10.40
N ILE A 392 3.56 27.94 10.94
CA ILE A 392 2.25 27.79 11.57
C ILE A 392 2.47 27.50 13.05
N THR A 393 1.93 28.35 13.92
CA THR A 393 2.07 28.21 15.36
C THR A 393 0.71 28.13 16.04
N ILE A 394 0.58 27.22 17.01
CA ILE A 394 -0.56 27.14 17.92
C ILE A 394 0.00 27.31 19.33
N THR A 395 -0.47 28.32 20.06
CA THR A 395 0.10 28.71 21.37
C THR A 395 -0.97 29.13 22.38
N GLY A 396 -0.57 29.38 23.64
CA GLY A 396 -1.44 29.92 24.69
C GLY A 396 -2.10 28.85 25.55
N GLY A 397 -3.19 28.25 25.05
CA GLY A 397 -4.06 27.30 25.75
C GLY A 397 -3.88 25.82 25.36
N ASN A 398 -4.89 25.01 25.67
CA ASN A 398 -5.01 23.60 25.30
C ASN A 398 -5.94 23.42 24.10
N LEU A 399 -5.65 22.43 23.26
CA LEU A 399 -6.47 22.02 22.12
C LEU A 399 -6.92 20.57 22.24
#